data_AF-C3YHE1-F1
#
_entry.id   AF-C3YHE1-F1
#
_cell.length_a   1.000
_cell.length_b   1.000
_cell.length_c   1.000
_cell.angle_alpha   90.00
_cell.angle_beta   90.00
_cell.angle_gamma   90.00
#
_symmetry.space_group_name_H-M   'P 1'
#
loop_
_entity.id
_entity.type
_entity.pdbx_description
1 polymer ?
#
loop_
_entity_poly.entity_id
_entity_poly.type
_entity_poly.pdbx_seq_one_letter_code
_entity_poly.pdbx_strand_id
1 'polypeptide(L)'
;MKTSSDSLNVASFNCRSVKNSASAVKDLCQMSDIVLLQEHWLLPNDLNFLSSLDKDFLTYGTSAVDIGNGPLCEVTVLWRKSLGITVSIVSEDDDRILAIRITNDAFGLANDMAFCEKKTNCMYFPCKRVRLQVMPPSVTLNSRPLPYVQSVSYLGFHITSDLSDDDSIRNQTRYLYTKANTLSRTFGSCSAEAKRLLFMSHCCPLYCVQVWSNHSAAELQRVRVAFHDALKIITSQPRSSSNSCLFALMRVDTFDARRRKLTHSFAARLLASQNDIIRVLSDFDVIATSMFWKSYGQVHRPRARV
;
A
#
# COMPACT_ATOMS: atom_id res chain seq x y z
N MET A 1 2.52 19.07 -33.37
CA MET A 1 2.30 20.02 -32.26
C MET A 1 1.50 19.28 -31.19
N LYS A 2 2.18 18.55 -30.28
CA LYS A 2 1.51 17.82 -29.18
C LYS A 2 1.10 18.86 -28.14
N THR A 3 -0.20 19.00 -27.97
CA THR A 3 -0.85 19.79 -26.92
C THR A 3 -0.48 19.23 -25.55
N SER A 4 -0.22 20.13 -24.61
CA SER A 4 0.05 19.88 -23.20
C SER A 4 -0.94 18.89 -22.56
N SER A 5 -0.47 17.70 -22.25
CA SER A 5 -1.09 16.78 -21.29
C SER A 5 0.01 16.32 -20.33
N ASP A 6 -0.14 16.63 -19.05
CA ASP A 6 0.79 16.39 -17.93
C ASP A 6 1.06 14.89 -17.60
N SER A 7 0.85 13.99 -18.56
CA SER A 7 1.09 12.55 -18.40
C SER A 7 2.44 12.17 -19.00
N LEU A 8 3.39 11.79 -18.16
CA LEU A 8 4.66 11.20 -18.59
C LEU A 8 4.40 9.82 -19.20
N ASN A 9 4.66 9.66 -20.49
CA ASN A 9 4.47 8.37 -21.17
C ASN A 9 5.75 7.53 -21.07
N VAL A 10 5.69 6.45 -20.30
CA VAL A 10 6.80 5.50 -20.14
C VAL A 10 6.46 4.21 -20.88
N ALA A 11 7.38 3.75 -21.74
CA ALA A 11 7.28 2.45 -22.39
C ALA A 11 8.48 1.58 -22.01
N SER A 12 8.25 0.27 -21.88
CA SER A 12 9.32 -0.72 -21.81
C SER A 12 9.25 -1.65 -23.02
N PHE A 13 10.41 -2.05 -23.52
CA PHE A 13 10.52 -2.88 -24.70
C PHE A 13 11.71 -3.85 -24.58
N ASN A 14 11.43 -5.13 -24.79
CA ASN A 14 12.45 -6.17 -24.82
C ASN A 14 12.92 -6.34 -26.27
N CYS A 15 14.17 -5.95 -26.54
CA CYS A 15 14.71 -5.82 -27.89
C CYS A 15 15.13 -7.15 -28.52
N ARG A 16 15.63 -8.11 -27.71
CA ARG A 16 16.29 -9.34 -28.17
C ARG A 16 17.30 -9.10 -29.31
N SER A 17 18.10 -8.03 -29.18
CA SER A 17 18.91 -7.33 -30.20
C SER A 17 18.33 -5.98 -30.65
N VAL A 18 18.93 -4.89 -30.17
CA VAL A 18 18.50 -3.53 -30.53
C VAL A 18 18.79 -3.17 -31.99
N LYS A 19 19.81 -3.79 -32.61
CA LYS A 19 20.13 -3.58 -34.03
C LYS A 19 19.00 -4.08 -34.94
N ASN A 20 18.37 -5.19 -34.58
CA ASN A 20 17.24 -5.76 -35.33
C ASN A 20 15.92 -5.03 -35.07
N SER A 21 15.78 -4.44 -33.87
CA SER A 21 14.55 -3.77 -33.43
C SER A 21 14.62 -2.24 -33.51
N ALA A 22 15.60 -1.69 -34.24
CA ALA A 22 15.89 -0.26 -34.26
C ALA A 22 14.71 0.60 -34.78
N SER A 23 13.94 0.10 -35.75
CA SER A 23 12.73 0.79 -36.24
C SER A 23 11.65 0.86 -35.17
N ALA A 24 11.37 -0.25 -34.49
CA ALA A 24 10.38 -0.30 -33.41
C ALA A 24 10.77 0.62 -32.23
N VAL A 25 12.06 0.69 -31.90
CA VAL A 25 12.55 1.61 -30.85
C VAL A 25 12.36 3.07 -31.26
N LYS A 26 12.57 3.41 -32.54
CA LYS A 26 12.28 4.77 -33.05
C LYS A 26 10.81 5.13 -32.95
N ASP A 27 9.92 4.20 -33.29
CA ASP A 27 8.47 4.43 -33.16
C ASP A 27 8.07 4.63 -31.70
N LEU A 28 8.66 3.85 -30.77
CA LEU A 28 8.48 4.04 -29.33
C LEU A 28 8.97 5.43 -28.86
N CYS A 29 10.11 5.91 -29.37
CA CYS A 29 10.60 7.27 -29.06
C CYS A 29 9.65 8.39 -29.55
N GLN A 30 8.82 8.15 -30.56
CA GLN A 30 7.82 9.13 -31.02
C GLN A 30 6.56 9.13 -30.12
N MET A 31 6.23 7.98 -29.56
CA MET A 31 5.02 7.77 -28.76
C MET A 31 5.24 8.05 -27.27
N SER A 32 6.45 7.82 -26.77
CA SER A 32 6.80 7.88 -25.35
C SER A 32 7.75 9.05 -25.03
N ASP A 33 7.86 9.37 -23.75
CA ASP A 33 8.80 10.35 -23.22
C ASP A 33 10.03 9.67 -22.59
N ILE A 34 9.84 8.44 -22.11
CA ILE A 34 10.87 7.55 -21.57
C ILE A 34 10.69 6.16 -22.17
N VAL A 35 11.78 5.57 -22.63
CA VAL A 35 11.82 4.22 -23.20
C VAL A 35 12.84 3.39 -22.42
N LEU A 36 12.39 2.28 -21.84
CA LEU A 36 13.21 1.32 -21.12
C LEU A 36 13.47 0.11 -22.04
N LEU A 37 14.72 -0.09 -22.45
CA LEU A 37 15.12 -1.21 -23.28
C LEU A 37 15.73 -2.32 -22.43
N GLN A 38 15.34 -3.55 -22.71
CA GLN A 38 15.92 -4.77 -22.13
C GLN A 38 16.49 -5.65 -23.25
N GLU A 39 17.53 -6.42 -22.95
CA GLU A 39 18.14 -7.38 -23.89
C GLU A 39 18.61 -6.71 -25.20
N HIS A 40 19.33 -5.57 -25.09
CA HIS A 40 19.81 -4.85 -26.27
C HIS A 40 21.00 -5.52 -26.97
N TRP A 41 21.79 -6.34 -26.26
CA TRP A 41 22.92 -7.13 -26.76
C TRP A 41 23.99 -6.28 -27.45
N LEU A 42 24.35 -5.15 -26.84
CA LEU A 42 25.41 -4.27 -27.32
C LEU A 42 26.61 -4.36 -26.39
N LEU A 43 27.79 -4.55 -26.97
CA LEU A 43 29.05 -4.42 -26.23
C LEU A 43 29.23 -2.98 -25.72
N PRO A 44 30.06 -2.76 -24.68
CA PRO A 44 30.33 -1.42 -24.16
C PRO A 44 30.77 -0.41 -25.24
N ASN A 45 31.56 -0.86 -26.22
CA ASN A 45 32.03 -0.03 -27.34
C ASN A 45 30.91 0.33 -28.35
N ASP A 46 29.86 -0.49 -28.41
CA ASP A 46 28.74 -0.34 -29.34
C ASP A 46 27.59 0.47 -28.74
N LEU A 47 27.64 0.86 -27.46
CA LEU A 47 26.59 1.65 -26.79
C LEU A 47 26.31 2.99 -27.48
N ASN A 48 27.29 3.55 -28.20
CA ASN A 48 27.13 4.76 -29.02
C ASN A 48 26.04 4.62 -30.09
N PHE A 49 25.71 3.38 -30.49
CA PHE A 49 24.59 3.12 -31.40
C PHE A 49 23.26 3.59 -30.81
N LEU A 50 23.06 3.49 -29.50
CA LEU A 50 21.83 3.89 -28.82
C LEU A 50 21.59 5.40 -28.96
N SER A 51 22.65 6.19 -28.81
CA SER A 51 22.62 7.65 -29.01
C SER A 51 22.26 8.05 -30.45
N SER A 52 22.42 7.13 -31.42
CA SER A 52 22.09 7.36 -32.83
C SER A 52 20.64 7.02 -33.20
N LEU A 53 19.89 6.38 -32.30
CA LEU A 53 18.51 5.93 -32.57
C LEU A 53 17.54 7.11 -32.69
N ASP A 54 17.64 8.10 -31.80
CA ASP A 54 16.82 9.30 -31.86
C ASP A 54 17.59 10.53 -31.36
N LYS A 55 17.58 11.60 -32.16
CA LYS A 55 18.33 12.84 -31.89
C LYS A 55 17.76 13.67 -30.74
N ASP A 56 16.50 13.47 -30.38
CA ASP A 56 15.79 14.22 -29.34
C ASP A 56 15.81 13.51 -27.99
N PHE A 57 16.45 12.33 -27.91
CA PHE A 57 16.62 11.55 -26.70
C PHE A 57 18.06 11.60 -26.19
N LEU A 58 18.19 11.50 -24.87
CA LEU A 58 19.41 11.15 -24.16
C LEU A 58 19.36 9.67 -23.82
N THR A 59 20.51 9.01 -23.85
CA THR A 59 20.61 7.57 -23.66
C THR A 59 21.66 7.24 -22.61
N TYR A 60 21.34 6.29 -21.75
CA TYR A 60 22.31 5.67 -20.85
C TYR A 60 22.04 4.18 -20.77
N GLY A 61 23.07 3.37 -21.00
CA GLY A 61 22.97 1.92 -21.02
C GLY A 61 24.15 1.30 -20.31
N THR A 62 23.90 0.17 -19.67
CA THR A 62 24.94 -0.69 -19.10
C THR A 62 25.05 -1.95 -19.97
N SER A 63 26.27 -2.39 -20.21
CA SER A 63 26.52 -3.66 -20.89
C SER A 63 27.17 -4.61 -19.89
N ALA A 64 26.47 -5.71 -19.59
CA ALA A 64 26.94 -6.79 -18.72
C ALA A 64 27.44 -7.99 -19.55
N VAL A 65 27.79 -7.78 -20.83
CA VAL A 65 28.33 -8.85 -21.70
C VAL A 65 29.74 -9.19 -21.26
N ASP A 66 29.85 -10.35 -20.62
CA ASP A 66 31.11 -10.96 -20.25
C ASP A 66 31.60 -11.86 -21.41
N ILE A 67 32.80 -11.62 -21.92
CA ILE A 67 33.34 -12.28 -23.13
C ILE A 67 33.44 -13.82 -22.97
N GLY A 68 33.34 -14.34 -21.73
CA GLY A 68 33.42 -15.78 -21.42
C GLY A 68 32.11 -16.50 -21.09
N ASN A 69 31.04 -15.82 -20.64
CA ASN A 69 29.85 -16.48 -20.06
C ASN A 69 28.52 -16.22 -20.79
N GLY A 70 28.58 -15.65 -21.99
CA GLY A 70 27.39 -15.28 -22.76
C GLY A 70 26.71 -14.02 -22.23
N PRO A 71 25.81 -13.40 -23.02
CA PRO A 71 25.21 -12.12 -22.69
C PRO A 71 24.31 -12.23 -21.46
N LEU A 72 24.70 -11.59 -20.35
CA LEU A 72 23.83 -11.35 -19.21
C LEU A 72 22.92 -10.15 -19.50
N CYS A 73 21.69 -10.19 -18.98
CA CYS A 73 20.61 -9.24 -19.23
C CYS A 73 21.06 -7.77 -19.17
N GLU A 74 21.07 -7.10 -20.33
CA GLU A 74 21.51 -5.71 -20.48
C GLU A 74 20.31 -4.75 -20.53
N VAL A 75 20.45 -3.59 -19.91
CA VAL A 75 19.38 -2.60 -19.78
C VAL A 75 19.83 -1.20 -20.20
N THR A 76 18.95 -0.49 -20.89
CA THR A 76 19.18 0.89 -21.34
C THR A 76 17.96 1.74 -21.08
N VAL A 77 18.15 2.99 -20.67
CA VAL A 77 17.09 3.99 -20.56
C VAL A 77 17.35 5.08 -21.59
N LEU A 78 16.30 5.43 -22.33
CA LEU A 78 16.25 6.59 -23.20
C LEU A 78 15.20 7.56 -22.64
N TRP A 79 15.51 8.85 -22.58
CA TRP A 79 14.55 9.88 -22.20
C TRP A 79 14.69 11.13 -23.05
N ARG A 80 13.61 11.89 -23.25
CA ARG A 80 13.66 13.13 -24.04
C ARG A 80 14.64 14.13 -23.44
N LYS A 81 15.39 14.83 -24.29
CA LYS A 81 16.27 15.95 -23.91
C LYS A 81 15.54 17.05 -23.13
N SER A 82 14.25 17.26 -23.42
CA SER A 82 13.39 18.20 -22.69
C SER A 82 13.22 17.84 -21.20
N LEU A 83 13.42 16.57 -20.83
CA LEU A 83 13.42 16.10 -19.44
C LEU A 83 14.83 16.10 -18.81
N GLY A 84 15.87 16.46 -19.56
CA GLY A 84 17.27 16.28 -19.17
C GLY A 84 17.70 17.05 -17.92
N ILE A 85 17.05 18.17 -17.58
CA ILE A 85 17.33 18.92 -16.33
C ILE A 85 16.76 18.21 -15.10
N THR A 86 15.77 17.34 -15.30
CA THR A 86 14.96 16.71 -14.25
C THR A 86 15.32 15.24 -14.01
N VAL A 87 16.07 14.63 -14.93
CA VAL A 87 16.44 13.20 -14.91
C VAL A 87 17.90 13.05 -14.49
N SER A 88 18.15 12.37 -13.37
CA SER A 88 19.48 11.95 -12.94
C SER A 88 19.60 10.43 -12.90
N ILE A 89 20.68 9.89 -13.44
CA ILE A 89 20.98 8.45 -13.36
C ILE A 89 21.35 8.10 -11.91
N VAL A 90 20.75 7.04 -11.38
CA VAL A 90 21.12 6.47 -10.08
C VAL A 90 22.08 5.31 -10.35
N SER A 91 23.34 5.47 -9.94
CA SER A 91 24.32 4.40 -10.02
C SER A 91 24.00 3.36 -8.95
N GLU A 92 23.73 2.12 -9.38
CA GLU A 92 23.56 0.96 -8.51
C GLU A 92 24.81 0.07 -8.60
N ASP A 93 25.13 -0.67 -7.53
CA ASP A 93 26.30 -1.57 -7.47
C ASP A 93 26.16 -2.83 -8.35
N ASP A 94 25.06 -2.97 -9.10
CA ASP A 94 24.75 -4.13 -9.95
C ASP A 94 24.47 -3.68 -11.40
N ASP A 95 25.34 -4.08 -12.33
CA ASP A 95 25.28 -3.71 -13.75
C ASP A 95 23.99 -4.18 -14.46
N ARG A 96 23.19 -5.03 -13.83
CA ARG A 96 21.90 -5.53 -14.33
C ARG A 96 20.73 -4.61 -14.02
N ILE A 97 20.92 -3.60 -13.18
CA ILE A 97 19.87 -2.69 -12.75
C ILE A 97 20.26 -1.27 -13.14
N LEU A 98 19.38 -0.62 -13.88
CA LEU A 98 19.51 0.79 -14.21
C LEU A 98 18.30 1.55 -13.70
N ALA A 99 18.55 2.60 -12.93
CA ALA A 99 17.52 3.46 -12.38
C ALA A 99 17.73 4.91 -12.82
N ILE A 100 16.63 5.57 -13.15
CA ILE A 100 16.58 7.01 -13.38
C ILE A 100 15.70 7.66 -12.32
N ARG A 101 16.16 8.78 -11.76
CA ARG A 101 15.40 9.61 -10.82
C ARG A 101 14.88 10.82 -11.57
N ILE A 102 13.57 11.06 -11.45
CA ILE A 102 12.88 12.20 -12.06
C ILE A 102 12.34 13.08 -10.93
N THR A 103 12.80 14.33 -10.82
CA THR A 103 12.42 15.25 -9.73
C THR A 103 11.38 16.28 -10.19
N ASN A 104 10.09 16.02 -9.97
CA ASN A 104 9.04 17.02 -10.24
C ASN A 104 8.62 17.77 -8.97
N ASP A 105 9.53 18.60 -8.44
CA ASP A 105 9.21 19.52 -7.33
C ASP A 105 8.32 20.70 -7.82
N ALA A 106 8.17 20.86 -9.13
CA ALA A 106 7.44 21.96 -9.75
C ALA A 106 5.91 21.81 -9.70
N PHE A 107 5.37 20.60 -9.51
CA PHE A 107 3.90 20.40 -9.48
C PHE A 107 3.22 21.17 -8.34
N GLY A 108 3.82 21.17 -7.15
CA GLY A 108 3.29 21.92 -6.00
C GLY A 108 3.32 23.42 -6.28
N LEU A 109 4.46 23.93 -6.73
CA LEU A 109 4.63 25.36 -7.04
C LEU A 109 3.71 25.84 -8.17
N ALA A 110 3.56 25.04 -9.24
CA ALA A 110 2.73 25.36 -10.39
C ALA A 110 1.23 25.39 -10.07
N ASN A 111 0.80 24.70 -9.01
CA ASN A 111 -0.59 24.64 -8.57
C ASN A 111 -0.84 25.36 -7.23
N ASP A 112 0.10 26.22 -6.80
CA ASP A 112 0.01 26.98 -5.54
C ASP A 112 -0.21 26.08 -4.29
N MET A 113 0.39 24.89 -4.29
CA MET A 113 0.33 23.92 -3.21
C MET A 113 1.68 23.80 -2.50
N ALA A 114 1.70 24.14 -1.20
CA ALA A 114 2.87 23.97 -0.35
C ALA A 114 2.84 22.62 0.39
N PHE A 115 3.85 21.78 0.16
CA PHE A 115 4.00 20.51 0.88
C PHE A 115 4.64 20.71 2.27
N CYS A 116 4.10 20.03 3.29
CA CYS A 116 4.60 20.13 4.66
C CYS A 116 5.65 19.06 4.96
N GLU A 117 6.93 19.41 4.81
CA GLU A 117 8.07 18.51 5.09
C GLU A 117 8.02 17.84 6.47
N LYS A 118 7.51 18.52 7.50
CA LYS A 118 7.41 17.97 8.87
C LYS A 118 6.40 16.84 8.99
N LYS A 119 5.36 16.83 8.16
CA LYS A 119 4.29 15.82 8.19
C LYS A 119 4.53 14.71 7.17
N THR A 120 5.25 15.01 6.10
CA THR A 120 5.59 14.05 5.06
C THR A 120 6.68 13.09 5.56
N ASN A 121 6.39 11.80 5.49
CA ASN A 121 7.34 10.75 5.84
C ASN A 121 7.36 9.71 4.71
N CYS A 122 8.48 9.00 4.59
CA CYS A 122 8.59 7.86 3.68
C CYS A 122 8.42 6.54 4.46
N MET A 123 7.73 5.57 3.88
CA MET A 123 7.67 4.21 4.41
C MET A 123 8.15 3.25 3.34
N TYR A 124 9.05 2.35 3.72
CA TYR A 124 9.62 1.36 2.82
C TYR A 124 8.99 -0.02 3.09
N PHE A 125 8.45 -0.64 2.04
CA PHE A 125 7.86 -1.98 2.10
C PHE A 125 8.80 -2.98 1.42
N PRO A 126 9.62 -3.74 2.18
CA PRO A 126 10.60 -4.63 1.60
C PRO A 126 9.92 -5.81 0.89
N CYS A 127 10.37 -6.12 -0.33
CA CYS A 127 9.92 -7.30 -1.06
C CYS A 127 10.56 -8.56 -0.45
N LYS A 128 9.79 -9.35 0.31
CA LYS A 128 10.29 -10.59 0.95
C LYS A 128 10.85 -11.63 -0.03
N ARG A 129 10.46 -11.56 -1.32
CA ARG A 129 10.91 -12.49 -2.37
C ARG A 129 12.32 -12.18 -2.89
N VAL A 130 12.76 -10.93 -2.74
CA VAL A 130 14.02 -10.44 -3.25
C VAL A 130 14.87 -10.03 -2.05
N ARG A 131 15.85 -10.86 -1.68
CA ARG A 131 16.80 -10.57 -0.60
C ARG A 131 17.87 -9.57 -1.03
N LEU A 132 17.46 -8.47 -1.66
CA LEU A 132 18.37 -7.35 -1.83
C LEU A 132 18.42 -6.60 -0.49
N GLN A 133 19.60 -6.51 0.13
CA GLN A 133 19.85 -5.62 1.26
C GLN A 133 19.83 -4.16 0.76
N VAL A 134 18.68 -3.70 0.28
CA VAL A 134 18.57 -2.34 -0.26
C VAL A 134 18.33 -1.41 0.92
N MET A 135 19.31 -0.55 1.22
CA MET A 135 19.02 0.67 1.95
C MET A 135 17.95 1.43 1.15
N PRO A 136 16.84 1.84 1.77
CA PRO A 136 15.80 2.54 1.03
C PRO A 136 16.38 3.82 0.41
N PRO A 137 16.03 4.14 -0.85
CA PRO A 137 16.65 5.23 -1.59
C PRO A 137 16.43 6.57 -0.89
N SER A 138 17.38 7.51 -0.96
CA SER A 138 17.17 8.84 -0.39
C SER A 138 16.09 9.59 -1.19
N VAL A 139 14.94 9.85 -0.55
CA VAL A 139 13.84 10.65 -1.10
C VAL A 139 13.93 12.05 -0.51
N THR A 140 13.95 13.07 -1.37
CA THR A 140 14.00 14.47 -0.97
C THR A 140 12.72 15.20 -1.34
N LEU A 141 12.29 16.14 -0.51
CA LEU A 141 11.23 17.11 -0.78
C LEU A 141 11.79 18.51 -0.54
N ASN A 142 11.68 19.42 -1.52
CA ASN A 142 12.32 20.74 -1.49
C ASN A 142 13.82 20.66 -1.16
N SER A 143 14.53 19.73 -1.80
CA SER A 143 15.96 19.45 -1.55
C SER A 143 16.32 18.99 -0.13
N ARG A 144 15.33 18.63 0.71
CA ARG A 144 15.58 18.06 2.04
C ARG A 144 15.21 16.58 2.11
N PRO A 145 16.06 15.72 2.68
CA PRO A 145 15.77 14.30 2.80
C PRO A 145 14.59 14.05 3.74
N LEU A 146 13.63 13.24 3.29
CA LEU A 146 12.50 12.81 4.09
C LEU A 146 12.89 11.62 4.99
N PRO A 147 12.43 11.60 6.25
CA PRO A 147 12.72 10.50 7.15
C PRO A 147 11.93 9.24 6.76
N TYR A 148 12.58 8.09 6.93
CA TYR A 148 11.93 6.78 6.82
C TYR A 148 11.30 6.36 8.15
N VAL A 149 10.03 6.01 8.13
CA VAL A 149 9.26 5.55 9.30
C VAL A 149 8.81 4.12 9.14
N GLN A 150 8.78 3.38 10.24
CA GLN A 150 8.31 1.98 10.28
C GLN A 150 6.80 1.89 10.53
N SER A 151 6.18 2.95 11.08
CA SER A 151 4.75 3.00 11.38
C SER A 151 4.23 4.43 11.24
N VAL A 152 3.02 4.59 10.68
CA VAL A 152 2.36 5.90 10.54
C VAL A 152 0.85 5.75 10.74
N SER A 153 0.22 6.77 11.32
CA SER A 153 -1.24 6.84 11.38
C SER A 153 -1.79 7.51 10.14
N TYR A 154 -2.72 6.83 9.46
CA TYR A 154 -3.43 7.32 8.30
C TYR A 154 -4.94 7.21 8.55
N LEU A 155 -5.63 8.34 8.63
CA LEU A 155 -7.08 8.41 8.90
C LEU A 155 -7.50 7.55 10.12
N GLY A 156 -6.68 7.52 11.17
CA GLY A 156 -6.92 6.74 12.39
C GLY A 156 -6.57 5.25 12.31
N PHE A 157 -6.08 4.75 11.17
CA PHE A 157 -5.53 3.41 10.99
C PHE A 157 -4.00 3.45 11.08
N HIS A 158 -3.37 2.49 11.75
CA HIS A 158 -1.91 2.40 11.82
C HIS A 158 -1.39 1.46 10.73
N ILE A 159 -0.59 2.03 9.83
CA ILE A 159 0.09 1.29 8.77
C ILE A 159 1.52 1.06 9.23
N THR A 160 2.00 -0.17 9.10
CA THR A 160 3.37 -0.56 9.41
C THR A 160 4.09 -1.08 8.17
N SER A 161 5.41 -0.93 8.12
CA SER A 161 6.27 -1.37 7.01
C SER A 161 6.23 -2.88 6.75
N ASP A 162 5.92 -3.68 7.78
CA ASP A 162 5.75 -5.13 7.70
C ASP A 162 4.33 -5.56 7.28
N LEU A 163 3.44 -4.58 7.03
CA LEU A 163 2.03 -4.75 6.69
C LEU A 163 1.23 -5.49 7.78
N SER A 164 1.69 -5.48 9.02
CA SER A 164 0.99 -6.07 10.18
C SER A 164 -0.15 -5.16 10.67
N ASP A 165 -1.29 -5.77 10.96
CA ASP A 165 -2.45 -5.09 11.54
C ASP A 165 -2.37 -4.99 13.07
N ASP A 166 -1.35 -5.59 13.70
CA ASP A 166 -1.25 -5.71 15.16
C ASP A 166 -1.24 -4.34 15.87
N ASP A 167 -0.59 -3.33 15.30
CA ASP A 167 -0.58 -1.96 15.84
C ASP A 167 -1.98 -1.33 15.84
N SER A 168 -2.70 -1.51 14.72
CA SER A 168 -4.07 -1.05 14.56
C SER A 168 -5.01 -1.75 15.56
N ILE A 169 -4.85 -3.06 15.76
CA ILE A 169 -5.63 -3.85 16.73
C ILE A 169 -5.33 -3.40 18.16
N ARG A 170 -4.05 -3.19 18.50
CA ARG A 170 -3.65 -2.68 19.83
C ARG A 170 -4.22 -1.30 20.09
N ASN A 171 -4.21 -0.42 19.10
CA ASN A 171 -4.81 0.91 19.24
C ASN A 171 -6.32 0.83 19.46
N GLN A 172 -7.02 -0.01 18.67
CA GLN A 172 -8.46 -0.23 18.84
C GLN A 172 -8.81 -0.84 20.21
N THR A 173 -7.94 -1.72 20.74
CA THR A 173 -8.06 -2.28 22.08
C THR A 173 -8.00 -1.19 23.15
N ARG A 174 -7.00 -0.30 23.08
CA ARG A 174 -6.89 0.86 24.00
C ARG A 174 -8.11 1.76 23.89
N TYR A 175 -8.56 2.03 22.67
CA TYR A 175 -9.71 2.89 22.42
C TYR A 175 -11.01 2.31 23.00
N LEU A 176 -11.21 0.99 22.95
CA LEU A 176 -12.34 0.32 23.60
C LEU A 176 -12.34 0.54 25.11
N TYR A 177 -11.20 0.32 25.78
CA TYR A 177 -11.10 0.56 27.22
C TYR A 177 -11.29 2.02 27.58
N THR A 178 -10.68 2.95 26.83
CA THR A 178 -10.88 4.40 27.05
C THR A 178 -12.36 4.77 26.95
N LYS A 179 -13.03 4.33 25.87
CA LYS A 179 -14.47 4.56 25.69
C LYS A 179 -15.30 3.96 26.80
N ALA A 180 -15.07 2.69 27.15
CA ALA A 180 -15.85 2.00 28.17
C ALA A 180 -15.73 2.68 29.54
N ASN A 181 -14.51 3.07 29.92
CA ASN A 181 -14.26 3.77 31.18
C ASN A 181 -14.89 5.17 31.18
N THR A 182 -14.77 5.93 30.09
CA THR A 182 -15.42 7.25 29.96
C THR A 182 -16.93 7.11 30.07
N LEU A 183 -17.54 6.18 29.34
CA LEU A 183 -18.98 5.94 29.38
C LEU A 183 -19.47 5.49 30.76
N SER A 184 -18.74 4.59 31.42
CA SER A 184 -19.09 4.10 32.76
C SER A 184 -19.01 5.23 33.81
N ARG A 185 -18.04 6.14 33.69
CA ARG A 185 -17.92 7.31 34.57
C ARG A 185 -19.04 8.34 34.34
N THR A 186 -19.34 8.64 33.09
CA THR A 186 -20.32 9.69 32.74
C THR A 186 -21.77 9.21 32.86
N PHE A 187 -22.04 7.96 32.50
CA PHE A 187 -23.40 7.39 32.40
C PHE A 187 -23.60 6.20 33.35
N GLY A 188 -22.83 6.15 34.44
CA GLY A 188 -22.86 5.05 35.41
C GLY A 188 -24.21 4.86 36.10
N SER A 189 -24.97 5.93 36.31
CA SER A 189 -26.30 5.91 36.92
C SER A 189 -27.44 5.66 35.91
N CYS A 190 -27.16 5.60 34.62
CA CYS A 190 -28.19 5.42 33.60
C CYS A 190 -28.77 3.99 33.60
N SER A 191 -29.97 3.85 33.02
CA SER A 191 -30.65 2.57 32.86
C SER A 191 -29.81 1.56 32.05
N ALA A 192 -30.09 0.27 32.24
CA ALA A 192 -29.45 -0.78 31.47
C ALA A 192 -29.64 -0.58 29.95
N GLU A 193 -30.81 -0.11 29.54
CA GLU A 193 -31.11 0.18 28.13
C GLU A 193 -30.28 1.33 27.58
N ALA A 194 -30.13 2.44 28.33
CA ALA A 194 -29.26 3.54 27.91
C ALA A 194 -27.80 3.08 27.78
N LYS A 195 -27.31 2.30 28.75
CA LYS A 195 -25.97 1.69 28.73
C LYS A 195 -25.75 0.77 27.52
N ARG A 196 -26.77 -0.02 27.16
CA ARG A 196 -26.79 -0.84 25.93
C ARG A 196 -26.61 0.01 24.68
N LEU A 197 -27.41 1.07 24.54
CA LEU A 197 -27.35 1.97 23.38
C LEU A 197 -26.01 2.68 23.27
N LEU A 198 -25.44 3.12 24.40
CA LEU A 198 -24.10 3.72 24.45
C LEU A 198 -23.02 2.74 24.00
N PHE A 199 -23.07 1.49 24.46
CA PHE A 199 -22.16 0.45 24.00
C PHE A 199 -22.28 0.20 22.50
N MET A 200 -23.51 0.07 21.99
CA MET A 200 -23.77 -0.13 20.56
C MET A 200 -23.29 1.03 19.70
N SER A 201 -23.47 2.27 20.15
CA SER A 201 -23.06 3.47 19.42
C SER A 201 -21.55 3.66 19.43
N HIS A 202 -20.90 3.49 20.58
CA HIS A 202 -19.49 3.88 20.73
C HIS A 202 -18.51 2.71 20.64
N CYS A 203 -18.87 1.50 21.07
CA CYS A 203 -17.96 0.36 21.11
C CYS A 203 -18.16 -0.60 19.91
N CYS A 204 -19.38 -0.81 19.44
CA CYS A 204 -19.67 -1.74 18.34
C CYS A 204 -19.27 -1.30 16.92
N PRO A 205 -19.03 -0.02 16.56
CA PRO A 205 -18.58 0.32 15.22
C PRO A 205 -17.22 -0.27 14.84
N LEU A 206 -16.34 -0.51 15.82
CA LEU A 206 -15.03 -1.15 15.66
C LEU A 206 -14.31 -0.72 14.37
N TYR A 207 -13.82 0.53 14.36
CA TYR A 207 -13.24 1.15 13.18
C TYR A 207 -12.17 0.26 12.52
N CYS A 208 -12.29 0.08 11.20
CA CYS A 208 -11.41 -0.73 10.36
C CYS A 208 -11.26 -2.22 10.73
N VAL A 209 -12.13 -2.78 11.59
CA VAL A 209 -12.09 -4.22 11.92
C VAL A 209 -12.22 -5.12 10.68
N GLN A 210 -12.89 -4.63 9.63
CA GLN A 210 -13.09 -5.37 8.39
C GLN A 210 -11.80 -5.59 7.59
N VAL A 211 -10.80 -4.71 7.71
CA VAL A 211 -9.55 -4.82 6.93
C VAL A 211 -8.47 -5.64 7.62
N TRP A 212 -8.66 -6.02 8.88
CA TRP A 212 -7.71 -6.84 9.63
C TRP A 212 -7.62 -8.25 9.05
N SER A 213 -6.50 -8.52 8.39
CA SER A 213 -6.23 -9.77 7.67
C SER A 213 -4.84 -10.32 7.92
N ASN A 214 -3.88 -9.48 8.31
CA ASN A 214 -2.51 -9.87 8.66
C ASN A 214 -2.23 -9.51 10.12
N HIS A 215 -2.73 -10.32 11.03
CA HIS A 215 -2.59 -10.11 12.47
C HIS A 215 -2.21 -11.37 13.21
N SER A 216 -1.60 -11.24 14.38
CA SER A 216 -1.38 -12.35 15.29
C SER A 216 -2.69 -12.79 15.96
N ALA A 217 -2.78 -14.08 16.30
CA ALA A 217 -3.92 -14.59 17.07
C ALA A 217 -3.98 -13.97 18.48
N ALA A 218 -2.82 -13.60 19.04
CA ALA A 218 -2.71 -12.99 20.35
C ALA A 218 -3.33 -11.59 20.41
N GLU A 219 -3.00 -10.70 19.46
CA GLU A 219 -3.59 -9.36 19.45
C GLU A 219 -5.10 -9.41 19.15
N LEU A 220 -5.53 -10.28 18.25
CA LEU A 220 -6.96 -10.48 18.00
C LEU A 220 -7.70 -10.98 19.26
N GLN A 221 -7.07 -11.87 20.03
CA GLN A 221 -7.63 -12.33 21.29
C GLN A 221 -7.75 -11.18 22.30
N ARG A 222 -6.76 -10.29 22.38
CA ARG A 222 -6.80 -9.14 23.31
C ARG A 222 -7.93 -8.17 22.98
N VAL A 223 -8.14 -7.82 21.70
CA VAL A 223 -9.25 -6.94 21.33
C VAL A 223 -10.61 -7.61 21.58
N ARG A 224 -10.71 -8.94 21.39
CA ARG A 224 -11.92 -9.70 21.72
C ARG A 224 -12.25 -9.61 23.20
N VAL A 225 -11.25 -9.82 24.07
CA VAL A 225 -11.40 -9.68 25.53
C VAL A 225 -11.80 -8.25 25.88
N ALA A 226 -11.11 -7.25 25.35
CA ALA A 226 -11.41 -5.84 25.61
C ALA A 226 -12.84 -5.45 25.19
N PHE A 227 -13.34 -5.99 24.08
CA PHE A 227 -14.72 -5.76 23.64
C PHE A 227 -15.74 -6.37 24.61
N HIS A 228 -15.50 -7.56 25.13
CA HIS A 228 -16.39 -8.19 26.12
C HIS A 228 -16.31 -7.48 27.48
N ASP A 229 -15.10 -7.13 27.91
CA ASP A 229 -14.87 -6.36 29.13
C ASP A 229 -15.51 -4.97 29.07
N ALA A 230 -15.48 -4.31 27.90
CA ALA A 230 -16.10 -3.00 27.72
C ALA A 230 -17.59 -3.03 28.07
N LEU A 231 -18.33 -4.06 27.64
CA LEU A 231 -19.74 -4.22 28.00
C LEU A 231 -19.90 -4.40 29.52
N LYS A 232 -19.06 -5.22 30.15
CA LYS A 232 -19.07 -5.42 31.61
C LYS A 232 -18.78 -4.13 32.37
N ILE A 233 -17.80 -3.35 31.93
CA ILE A 233 -17.42 -2.07 32.53
C ILE A 233 -18.59 -1.07 32.47
N ILE A 234 -19.25 -0.95 31.32
CA ILE A 234 -20.37 -0.02 31.12
C ILE A 234 -21.60 -0.46 31.92
N THR A 235 -21.85 -1.77 32.03
CA THR A 235 -22.98 -2.35 32.77
C THR A 235 -22.68 -2.65 34.24
N SER A 236 -21.48 -2.27 34.72
CA SER A 236 -21.01 -2.51 36.09
C SER A 236 -21.10 -3.98 36.52
N GLN A 237 -20.87 -4.92 35.60
CA GLN A 237 -20.94 -6.36 35.85
C GLN A 237 -19.59 -6.91 36.35
N PRO A 238 -19.59 -7.90 37.26
CA PRO A 238 -18.37 -8.57 37.70
C PRO A 238 -17.62 -9.23 36.55
N ARG A 239 -16.29 -9.27 36.62
CA ARG A 239 -15.46 -9.95 35.60
C ARG A 239 -15.74 -11.46 35.51
N SER A 240 -16.13 -12.09 36.61
CA SER A 240 -16.51 -13.51 36.67
C SER A 240 -17.85 -13.83 35.99
N SER A 241 -18.65 -12.82 35.65
CA SER A 241 -19.94 -13.04 34.99
C SER A 241 -19.77 -13.65 33.59
N SER A 242 -20.73 -14.47 33.18
CA SER A 242 -20.74 -15.11 31.88
C SER A 242 -20.91 -14.09 30.75
N ASN A 243 -19.93 -14.02 29.83
CA ASN A 243 -20.02 -13.16 28.65
C ASN A 243 -21.24 -13.54 27.81
N SER A 244 -21.39 -14.82 27.47
CA SER A 244 -22.47 -15.28 26.60
C SER A 244 -23.86 -14.92 27.15
N CYS A 245 -24.05 -15.09 28.46
CA CYS A 245 -25.30 -14.70 29.13
C CYS A 245 -25.52 -13.19 29.05
N LEU A 246 -24.51 -12.38 29.37
CA LEU A 246 -24.62 -10.92 29.34
C LEU A 246 -24.95 -10.38 27.94
N PHE A 247 -24.27 -10.88 26.90
CA PHE A 247 -24.53 -10.47 25.52
C PHE A 247 -25.94 -10.88 25.06
N ALA A 248 -26.42 -12.06 25.47
CA ALA A 248 -27.78 -12.50 25.18
C ALA A 248 -28.84 -11.64 25.90
N LEU A 249 -28.65 -11.38 27.19
CA LEU A 249 -29.55 -10.55 28.01
C LEU A 249 -29.63 -9.12 27.46
N MET A 250 -28.49 -8.54 27.11
CA MET A 250 -28.41 -7.20 26.55
C MET A 250 -28.77 -7.15 25.06
N ARG A 251 -29.05 -8.29 24.41
CA ARG A 251 -29.38 -8.39 22.97
C ARG A 251 -28.34 -7.70 22.09
N VAL A 252 -27.05 -7.92 22.39
CA VAL A 252 -25.91 -7.38 21.62
C VAL A 252 -25.10 -8.51 21.01
N ASP A 253 -24.56 -8.27 19.81
CA ASP A 253 -23.63 -9.20 19.16
C ASP A 253 -22.32 -9.34 19.93
N THR A 254 -21.82 -10.57 20.05
CA THR A 254 -20.44 -10.82 20.49
C THR A 254 -19.44 -10.26 19.47
N PHE A 255 -18.18 -10.02 19.90
CA PHE A 255 -17.11 -9.54 19.03
C PHE A 255 -17.03 -10.29 17.67
N ASP A 256 -17.03 -11.62 17.70
CA ASP A 256 -16.90 -12.44 16.49
C ASP A 256 -18.12 -12.34 15.57
N ALA A 257 -19.32 -12.20 16.13
CA ALA A 257 -20.53 -11.95 15.35
C ALA A 257 -20.52 -10.55 14.74
N ARG A 258 -20.14 -9.54 15.54
CA ARG A 258 -20.08 -8.14 15.10
C ARG A 258 -19.04 -7.93 14.00
N ARG A 259 -17.83 -8.49 14.18
CA ARG A 259 -16.77 -8.47 13.17
C ARG A 259 -17.25 -9.09 11.86
N ARG A 260 -17.86 -10.29 11.88
CA ARG A 260 -18.38 -10.93 10.66
C ARG A 260 -19.42 -10.07 9.94
N LYS A 261 -20.36 -9.47 10.68
CA LYS A 261 -21.37 -8.55 10.11
C LYS A 261 -20.72 -7.33 9.46
N LEU A 262 -19.73 -6.72 10.10
CA LEU A 262 -19.01 -5.56 9.55
C LEU A 262 -18.18 -5.94 8.32
N THR A 263 -17.47 -7.06 8.35
CA THR A 263 -16.71 -7.58 7.20
C THR A 263 -17.63 -7.88 6.02
N HIS A 264 -18.76 -8.57 6.25
CA HIS A 264 -19.74 -8.85 5.20
C HIS A 264 -20.36 -7.58 4.62
N SER A 265 -20.80 -6.65 5.48
CA SER A 265 -21.37 -5.37 5.02
C SER A 265 -20.37 -4.56 4.21
N PHE A 266 -19.08 -4.59 4.56
CA PHE A 266 -18.03 -3.96 3.76
C PHE A 266 -17.84 -4.65 2.41
N ALA A 267 -17.71 -5.98 2.38
CA ALA A 267 -17.56 -6.75 1.15
C ALA A 267 -18.74 -6.53 0.19
N ALA A 268 -19.97 -6.62 0.70
CA ALA A 268 -21.18 -6.41 -0.08
C ALA A 268 -21.24 -5.00 -0.69
N ARG A 269 -20.83 -3.97 0.06
CA ARG A 269 -20.76 -2.60 -0.45
C ARG A 269 -19.67 -2.41 -1.51
N LEU A 270 -18.54 -3.10 -1.39
CA LEU A 270 -17.48 -3.03 -2.40
C LEU A 270 -17.98 -3.62 -3.73
N LEU A 271 -18.60 -4.80 -3.67
CA LEU A 271 -19.13 -5.51 -4.85
C LEU A 271 -20.32 -4.78 -5.50
N ALA A 272 -21.13 -4.07 -4.71
CA ALA A 272 -22.27 -3.31 -5.21
C ALA A 272 -21.93 -1.85 -5.59
N SER A 273 -20.67 -1.44 -5.44
CA SER A 273 -20.28 -0.05 -5.65
C SER A 273 -20.34 0.33 -7.13
N GLN A 274 -20.99 1.46 -7.43
CA GLN A 274 -20.99 2.06 -8.77
C GLN A 274 -19.84 3.03 -8.99
N ASN A 275 -18.99 3.26 -7.98
CA ASN A 275 -17.84 4.15 -8.11
C ASN A 275 -16.81 3.53 -9.05
N ASP A 276 -16.43 4.26 -10.11
CA ASP A 276 -15.54 3.75 -11.16
C ASP A 276 -14.17 3.32 -10.62
N ILE A 277 -13.60 4.04 -9.64
CA ILE A 277 -12.32 3.65 -9.01
C ILE A 277 -12.47 2.30 -8.32
N ILE A 278 -13.55 2.11 -7.56
CA ILE A 278 -13.81 0.85 -6.86
C ILE A 278 -14.08 -0.28 -7.84
N ARG A 279 -14.81 -0.03 -8.93
CA ARG A 279 -15.06 -1.02 -9.98
C ARG A 279 -13.77 -1.46 -10.65
N VAL A 280 -12.94 -0.51 -11.07
CA VAL A 280 -11.62 -0.77 -11.65
C VAL A 280 -10.79 -1.62 -10.69
N LEU A 281 -10.69 -1.24 -9.41
CA LEU A 281 -9.97 -2.02 -8.40
C LEU A 281 -10.57 -3.41 -8.17
N SER A 282 -11.87 -3.58 -8.42
CA SER A 282 -12.57 -4.85 -8.24
C SER A 282 -12.42 -5.80 -9.43
N ASP A 283 -12.26 -5.25 -10.63
CA ASP A 283 -12.09 -6.02 -11.85
C ASP A 283 -10.62 -6.49 -12.05
N PHE A 284 -9.67 -5.94 -11.28
CA PHE A 284 -8.27 -6.38 -11.28
C PHE A 284 -8.04 -7.69 -10.50
N ASP A 285 -7.03 -8.46 -10.94
CA ASP A 285 -6.51 -9.66 -10.24
C ASP A 285 -6.04 -9.42 -8.80
N VAL A 286 -5.92 -8.15 -8.40
CA VAL A 286 -5.63 -7.72 -7.03
C VAL A 286 -6.67 -8.26 -6.04
N ILE A 287 -7.94 -8.41 -6.44
CA ILE A 287 -8.96 -9.04 -5.59
C ILE A 287 -8.60 -10.48 -5.24
N ALA A 288 -8.19 -11.28 -6.23
CA ALA A 288 -7.86 -12.69 -6.02
C ALA A 288 -6.60 -12.89 -5.17
N THR A 289 -5.69 -11.91 -5.19
CA THR A 289 -4.42 -11.97 -4.46
C THR A 289 -4.51 -11.34 -3.05
N SER A 290 -5.49 -10.46 -2.81
CA SER A 290 -5.70 -9.76 -1.55
C SER A 290 -5.91 -10.69 -0.34
N MET A 291 -5.23 -10.38 0.76
CA MET A 291 -5.39 -11.09 2.03
C MET A 291 -6.81 -10.96 2.60
N PHE A 292 -7.45 -9.81 2.38
CA PHE A 292 -8.84 -9.59 2.80
C PHE A 292 -9.78 -10.61 2.15
N TRP A 293 -9.75 -10.75 0.82
CA TRP A 293 -10.67 -11.63 0.09
C TRP A 293 -10.40 -13.11 0.33
N LYS A 294 -9.13 -13.49 0.49
CA LYS A 294 -8.74 -14.84 0.95
C LYS A 294 -9.34 -15.17 2.31
N SER A 295 -9.24 -14.23 3.26
CA SER A 295 -9.83 -14.37 4.60
C SER A 295 -11.37 -14.38 4.54
N TYR A 296 -11.97 -13.48 3.77
CA TYR A 296 -13.43 -13.41 3.61
C TYR A 296 -14.03 -14.70 3.03
N GLY A 297 -13.40 -15.26 1.99
CA GLY A 297 -13.82 -16.53 1.40
C GLY A 297 -13.71 -17.71 2.37
N GLN A 298 -12.72 -17.69 3.28
CA GLN A 298 -12.62 -18.69 4.35
C GLN A 298 -13.69 -18.50 5.44
N VAL A 299 -14.05 -17.26 5.77
CA VAL A 299 -15.08 -16.94 6.78
C VAL A 299 -16.48 -17.41 6.33
N HIS A 300 -16.74 -17.49 5.02
CA HIS A 300 -18.02 -17.92 4.46
C HIS A 300 -18.15 -19.44 4.24
N ARG A 301 -17.06 -20.21 4.37
CA ARG A 301 -17.18 -21.67 4.36
C ARG A 301 -17.79 -22.11 5.70
N PRO A 302 -18.99 -22.72 5.72
CA PRO A 302 -19.50 -23.31 6.94
C PRO A 302 -18.46 -24.32 7.43
N ARG A 303 -18.04 -24.22 8.70
CA ARG A 303 -17.26 -25.29 9.33
C ARG A 303 -18.10 -26.55 9.20
N ALA A 304 -17.68 -27.48 8.34
CA ALA A 304 -18.20 -28.83 8.35
C ALA A 304 -18.07 -29.33 9.79
N ARG A 305 -19.20 -29.63 10.43
CA ARG A 305 -19.20 -30.31 11.71
C ARG A 305 -18.58 -31.68 11.46
N VAL A 306 -17.40 -31.91 12.02
CA VAL A 306 -16.90 -33.25 12.33
C VAL A 306 -17.53 -33.67 13.64
#